data_AF-A0A0G4MJF7-F1
#
_entry.id   AF-A0A0G4MJF7-F1
#
_cell.length_a   1.000
_cell.length_b   1.000
_cell.length_c   1.000
_cell.angle_alpha   90.00
_cell.angle_beta   90.00
_cell.angle_gamma   90.00
#
_symmetry.space_group_name_H-M   'P 1'
#
loop_
_entity.id
_entity.type
_entity.pdbx_description
1 polymer ?
#
loop_
_entity_poly.entity_id
_entity_poly.type
_entity_poly.pdbx_seq_one_letter_code
_entity_poly.pdbx_strand_id
1 'polypeptide(L)'
;MEPARASEEMRVLQLHHAHQVCGIVAHTRDRGIASVAIRSLAIASAVLTDPREQEEVLCILERIQTESGWGLGSVVGELKRGWGWGDRSPLAMFYEQDPQQHQQQQQQ
;
A
#
# COMPACT_ATOMS: atom_id res chain seq x y z
N MET A 1 25.65 16.55 4.50
CA MET A 1 24.52 16.28 5.40
C MET A 1 23.45 17.28 5.04
N GLU A 2 22.59 16.93 4.07
CA GLU A 2 21.45 17.79 3.71
C GLU A 2 20.53 17.88 4.94
N PRO A 3 20.21 19.10 5.42
CA PRO A 3 19.64 19.28 6.74
C PRO A 3 18.21 18.77 6.74
N ALA A 4 17.80 18.10 7.81
CA ALA A 4 16.48 17.48 7.98
C ALA A 4 15.27 18.39 7.62
N ARG A 5 15.45 19.72 7.59
CA ARG A 5 14.45 20.68 7.11
C ARG A 5 14.10 20.52 5.63
N ALA A 6 15.09 20.32 4.75
CA ALA A 6 14.86 20.03 3.33
C ALA A 6 14.09 18.70 3.16
N SER A 7 14.31 17.75 4.07
CA SER A 7 13.57 16.48 4.10
C SER A 7 12.11 16.65 4.54
N GLU A 8 11.83 17.54 5.49
CA GLU A 8 10.45 17.82 5.92
C GLU A 8 9.67 18.61 4.86
N GLU A 9 10.29 19.64 4.27
CA GLU A 9 9.70 20.36 3.14
C GLU A 9 9.41 19.42 1.96
N MET A 10 10.34 18.49 1.67
CA MET A 10 10.12 17.46 0.66
C MET A 10 8.96 16.53 1.00
N ARG A 11 8.80 16.14 2.27
CA ARG A 11 7.68 15.31 2.73
C ARG A 11 6.34 16.03 2.59
N VAL A 12 6.29 17.33 2.93
CA VAL A 12 5.10 18.16 2.72
C VAL A 12 4.73 18.23 1.23
N LEU A 13 5.70 18.42 0.35
CA LEU A 13 5.48 18.43 -1.11
C LEU A 13 4.98 17.08 -1.62
N GLN A 14 5.54 15.97 -1.13
CA GLN A 14 5.08 14.62 -1.50
C GLN A 14 3.63 14.40 -1.10
N LEU A 15 3.23 14.78 0.13
CA LEU A 15 1.84 14.68 0.57
C LEU A 15 0.92 15.57 -0.25
N HIS A 16 1.35 16.79 -0.57
CA HIS A 16 0.59 17.69 -1.45
C HIS A 16 0.33 17.06 -2.82
N HIS A 17 1.35 16.48 -3.45
CA HIS A 17 1.20 15.79 -4.73
C HIS A 17 0.35 14.53 -4.63
N ALA A 18 0.47 13.78 -3.54
CA ALA A 18 -0.38 12.62 -3.26
C ALA A 18 -1.86 13.02 -3.28
N HIS A 19 -2.23 14.10 -2.58
CA HIS A 19 -3.60 14.60 -2.54
C HIS A 19 -4.09 15.08 -3.92
N GLN A 20 -3.23 15.77 -4.68
CA GLN A 20 -3.57 16.20 -6.04
C GLN A 20 -3.86 15.00 -6.95
N VAL A 21 -3.00 13.99 -6.95
CA VAL A 21 -3.18 12.77 -7.75
C VAL A 21 -4.45 12.03 -7.32
N CYS A 22 -4.68 11.85 -6.02
CA CYS A 22 -5.90 11.24 -5.51
C CYS A 22 -7.15 11.99 -5.99
N GLY A 23 -7.15 13.32 -5.88
CA GLY A 23 -8.25 14.16 -6.34
C GLY A 23 -8.50 14.06 -7.85
N ILE A 24 -7.46 14.05 -8.68
CA ILE A 24 -7.59 13.91 -10.14
C ILE A 24 -8.15 12.53 -10.51
N VAL A 25 -7.59 11.46 -9.94
CA VAL A 25 -7.99 10.08 -10.25
C VAL A 25 -9.42 9.81 -9.75
N ALA A 26 -9.80 10.34 -8.59
CA ALA A 26 -11.16 10.22 -8.05
C ALA A 26 -12.24 10.68 -9.05
N HIS A 27 -11.95 11.73 -9.84
CA HIS A 27 -12.89 12.32 -10.79
C HIS A 27 -12.68 11.84 -12.24
N THR A 28 -11.69 10.99 -12.49
CA THR A 28 -11.44 10.45 -13.82
C THR A 28 -12.48 9.38 -14.17
N ARG A 29 -13.12 9.53 -15.34
CA ARG A 29 -14.13 8.60 -15.90
C ARG A 29 -13.73 7.99 -17.25
N ASP A 30 -12.60 8.43 -17.81
CA ASP A 30 -12.10 7.89 -19.07
C ASP A 30 -11.47 6.51 -18.84
N ARG A 31 -12.13 5.49 -19.39
CA ARG A 31 -11.68 4.09 -19.30
C ARG A 31 -10.38 3.83 -20.04
N GLY A 32 -10.06 4.62 -21.08
CA GLY A 32 -8.85 4.48 -21.88
C GLY A 32 -7.57 4.77 -21.11
N ILE A 33 -7.65 5.53 -20.01
CA ILE A 33 -6.51 5.89 -19.16
C ILE A 33 -6.56 5.22 -17.77
N ALA A 34 -7.48 4.28 -17.54
CA ALA A 34 -7.68 3.65 -16.23
C ALA A 34 -6.39 3.01 -15.68
N SER A 35 -5.61 2.32 -16.54
CA SER A 35 -4.35 1.69 -16.14
C SER A 35 -3.31 2.70 -15.65
N VAL A 36 -3.21 3.86 -16.30
CA VAL A 36 -2.31 4.95 -15.92
C VAL A 36 -2.80 5.58 -14.61
N ALA A 37 -4.10 5.82 -14.49
CA ALA A 37 -4.71 6.39 -13.29
C ALA A 37 -4.47 5.50 -12.05
N ILE A 38 -4.67 4.18 -12.17
CA ILE A 38 -4.44 3.20 -11.09
C ILE A 38 -2.97 3.25 -10.63
N ARG A 39 -2.01 3.22 -11.57
CA ARG A 39 -0.59 3.17 -11.22
C ARG A 39 -0.11 4.48 -10.62
N SER A 40 -0.53 5.62 -11.17
CA SER A 40 -0.24 6.93 -10.60
C SER A 40 -0.81 7.07 -9.19
N LEU A 41 -2.04 6.62 -8.97
CA LEU A 41 -2.68 6.62 -7.65
C LEU A 41 -1.87 5.77 -6.65
N ALA A 42 -1.51 4.54 -7.02
CA ALA A 42 -0.77 3.63 -6.14
C ALA A 42 0.62 4.20 -5.74
N ILE A 43 1.34 4.82 -6.68
CA ILE A 43 2.65 5.43 -6.40
C ILE A 43 2.50 6.64 -5.50
N ALA A 44 1.59 7.57 -5.84
CA ALA A 44 1.47 8.83 -5.13
C ALA A 44 0.89 8.64 -3.72
N SER A 45 -0.07 7.72 -3.55
CA SER A 45 -0.71 7.46 -2.25
C SER A 45 0.12 6.62 -1.28
N ALA A 46 1.24 6.04 -1.71
CA ALA A 46 2.10 5.23 -0.85
C ALA A 46 2.66 6.01 0.36
N VAL A 47 2.78 7.34 0.26
CA VAL A 47 3.28 8.20 1.35
C VAL A 47 2.21 8.58 2.39
N LEU A 48 0.94 8.24 2.15
CA LEU A 48 -0.16 8.57 3.05
C LEU A 48 -0.05 7.78 4.34
N THR A 49 -0.27 8.45 5.47
CA THR A 49 -0.17 7.87 6.80
C THR A 49 -1.47 7.96 7.60
N ASP A 50 -2.42 8.81 7.20
CA ASP A 50 -3.74 8.86 7.83
C ASP A 50 -4.60 7.69 7.31
N PRO A 51 -5.12 6.81 8.20
CA PRO A 51 -5.98 5.70 7.79
C PRO A 51 -7.19 6.13 6.95
N ARG A 52 -7.73 7.33 7.19
CA ARG A 52 -8.88 7.86 6.44
C ARG A 52 -8.50 8.17 5.00
N GLU A 53 -7.34 8.78 4.79
CA GLU A 53 -6.83 9.06 3.43
C GLU A 53 -6.55 7.75 2.67
N GLN A 54 -6.03 6.74 3.38
CA GLN A 54 -5.79 5.41 2.83
C GLN A 54 -7.10 4.70 2.44
N GLU A 55 -8.14 4.79 3.28
CA GLU A 55 -9.48 4.29 2.98
C GLU A 55 -10.08 4.94 1.73
N GLU A 56 -9.98 6.27 1.61
CA GLU A 56 -10.45 7.00 0.41
C GLU A 56 -9.77 6.50 -0.88
N VAL A 57 -8.46 6.22 -0.83
CA VAL A 57 -7.73 5.66 -1.97
C VAL A 57 -8.25 4.26 -2.34
N LEU A 58 -8.58 3.43 -1.35
CA LEU A 58 -9.18 2.12 -1.60
C LEU A 58 -10.56 2.23 -2.23
N CYS A 59 -11.39 3.18 -1.79
CA CYS A 59 -12.69 3.47 -2.40
C CYS A 59 -12.55 3.90 -3.87
N ILE A 60 -11.56 4.73 -4.20
CA ILE A 60 -11.28 5.13 -5.59
C ILE A 60 -10.87 3.90 -6.43
N LEU A 61 -9.99 3.05 -5.92
CA LEU A 61 -9.56 1.82 -6.62
C LEU A 61 -10.72 0.83 -6.81
N GLU A 62 -11.59 0.67 -5.82
CA GLU A 62 -12.78 -0.18 -5.90
C GLU A 62 -13.76 0.32 -6.97
N ARG A 63 -13.99 1.65 -7.03
CA ARG A 63 -14.80 2.25 -8.09
C ARG A 63 -14.23 1.94 -9.48
N ILE A 64 -12.93 2.16 -9.67
CA ILE A 64 -12.26 1.88 -10.95
C ILE A 64 -12.34 0.38 -11.30
N GLN A 65 -12.15 -0.51 -10.32
CA GLN A 65 -12.30 -1.95 -10.50
C GLN A 65 -13.72 -2.31 -10.97
N THR A 66 -14.74 -1.75 -10.33
CA THR A 66 -16.15 -1.99 -10.67
C THR A 66 -16.49 -1.50 -12.07
N GLU A 67 -15.98 -0.33 -12.47
CA GLU A 67 -16.25 0.25 -13.78
C GLU A 67 -15.49 -0.41 -14.94
N SER A 68 -14.28 -0.93 -14.66
CA SER A 68 -13.40 -1.52 -15.66
C SER A 68 -13.53 -3.05 -15.78
N GLY A 69 -13.87 -3.74 -14.69
CA GLY A 69 -13.87 -5.20 -14.59
C GLY A 69 -12.48 -5.81 -14.32
N TRP A 70 -11.48 -5.01 -13.95
CA TRP A 70 -10.09 -5.47 -13.79
C TRP A 70 -9.80 -5.92 -12.36
N GLY A 71 -9.06 -7.02 -12.20
CA GLY A 71 -8.58 -7.48 -10.90
C GLY A 71 -7.45 -6.60 -10.37
N LEU A 72 -7.73 -5.77 -9.36
CA LEU A 72 -6.76 -4.86 -8.72
C LEU A 72 -6.17 -5.41 -7.42
N GLY A 73 -6.40 -6.69 -7.11
CA GLY A 73 -6.01 -7.32 -5.83
C GLY A 73 -4.51 -7.20 -5.52
N SER A 74 -3.63 -7.38 -6.51
CA SER A 74 -2.18 -7.22 -6.30
C SER A 74 -1.82 -5.79 -5.92
N VAL A 75 -2.36 -4.81 -6.65
CA VAL A 75 -2.10 -3.38 -6.41
C VAL A 75 -2.58 -2.96 -5.03
N VAL A 76 -3.82 -3.35 -4.67
CA VAL A 76 -4.39 -3.07 -3.35
C VAL A 76 -3.57 -3.75 -2.24
N GLY A 77 -3.14 -5.00 -2.46
CA GLY A 77 -2.32 -5.73 -1.51
C GLY A 77 -0.94 -5.09 -1.30
N GLU A 78 -0.26 -4.68 -2.37
CA GLU A 78 1.01 -3.96 -2.33
C GLU A 78 0.89 -2.64 -1.57
N LEU A 79 -0.16 -1.87 -1.86
CA LEU A 79 -0.40 -0.57 -1.25
C LEU A 79 -0.68 -0.70 0.26
N LYS A 80 -1.55 -1.63 0.65
CA LYS A 80 -1.83 -1.95 2.06
C LYS A 80 -0.57 -2.39 2.81
N ARG A 81 0.30 -3.20 2.18
CA ARG A 81 1.60 -3.56 2.77
C ARG A 81 2.50 -2.34 2.94
N GLY A 82 2.56 -1.45 1.95
CA GLY A 82 3.32 -0.19 2.03
C GLY A 82 2.86 0.71 3.19
N TRP A 83 1.56 0.73 3.49
CA TRP A 83 0.98 1.44 4.62
C TRP A 83 1.09 0.71 5.97
N GLY A 84 1.62 -0.52 6.00
CA GLY A 84 1.76 -1.31 7.22
C GLY A 84 0.47 -1.99 7.69
N TRP A 85 -0.55 -2.17 6.83
CA TRP A 85 -1.81 -2.84 7.19
C TRP A 85 -1.68 -4.37 7.37
N GLY A 86 -0.46 -4.92 7.34
CA GLY A 86 -0.20 -6.36 7.21
C GLY A 86 0.65 -7.03 8.30
N ASP A 87 1.24 -6.30 9.25
CA ASP A 87 2.16 -6.90 10.24
C ASP A 87 1.48 -7.43 11.51
N ARG A 88 0.15 -7.57 11.51
CA ARG A 88 -0.58 -8.29 12.56
C ARG A 88 -1.29 -9.50 11.97
N SER A 89 -0.53 -10.46 11.46
CA SER A 89 -1.03 -11.83 11.39
C SER A 89 -0.76 -12.49 12.74
N PRO A 90 -1.78 -12.88 13.53
CA PRO A 90 -1.59 -13.64 14.76
C PRO A 90 -0.86 -14.97 14.51
N LEU A 91 -0.91 -15.48 13.27
CA LEU A 91 -0.21 -16.69 12.87
C LEU A 91 1.31 -16.50 12.83
N ALA A 92 1.81 -15.29 12.56
CA ALA A 92 3.24 -14.97 12.53
C ALA A 92 3.96 -15.27 13.85
N MET A 93 3.23 -15.19 14.96
CA MET A 93 3.73 -15.42 16.30
C MET A 93 3.81 -16.91 16.68
N PHE A 94 3.24 -17.82 15.86
CA PHE A 94 3.17 -19.25 16.18
C PHE A 94 4.28 -20.11 15.52
N TYR A 95 5.07 -19.56 14.60
CA TYR A 95 6.10 -20.35 13.89
C TYR A 95 7.49 -20.32 14.56
N GLU A 96 7.63 -19.70 15.73
CA GLU A 96 8.92 -19.61 16.43
C GLU A 96 9.09 -20.71 17.49
N GLN A 97 8.59 -21.93 17.22
CA GLN A 97 8.77 -23.11 18.07
C GLN A 97 9.98 -23.95 17.63
N ASP A 98 11.09 -23.69 18.31
CA ASP A 98 12.19 -24.57 18.79
C ASP A 98 12.76 -25.68 17.87
N PRO A 99 13.98 -25.49 17.29
CA PRO A 99 14.68 -26.50 16.49
C PRO A 99 15.20 -27.73 17.24
N GLN A 100 15.09 -27.82 18.58
CA GLN A 100 15.87 -28.81 19.35
C GLN A 100 15.35 -30.26 19.34
N GLN A 101 14.17 -30.58 18.77
CA GLN A 101 13.64 -31.95 18.86
C GLN A 101 14.21 -32.96 17.85
N HIS A 102 14.89 -32.53 16.79
CA HIS A 102 15.34 -33.46 15.73
C HIS A 102 16.64 -34.21 16.03
N GLN A 103 17.41 -33.84 17.06
CA GLN A 103 18.74 -34.42 17.28
C GLN A 103 18.74 -35.71 18.12
N GLN A 104 17.62 -36.07 18.75
CA GLN A 104 17.57 -37.23 19.67
C GLN A 104 17.22 -38.57 19.00
N GLN A 105 16.88 -38.57 17.70
CA GLN A 105 16.43 -39.78 17.00
C GLN A 105 17.51 -40.49 16.17
N GLN A 106 18.74 -39.96 16.11
CA GLN A 106 19.85 -40.58 15.35
C GLN A 106 20.82 -41.41 16.21
N GLN A 107 20.47 -41.73 17.46
CA GLN A 107 21.32 -42.55 18.35
C GLN A 107 20.71 -43.93 18.71
N GLN A 108 19.82 -44.47 17.88
CA GLN A 108 19.35 -45.86 18.01
C GLN A 108 19.70 -46.68 16.77
#